data_AF-A0A665VLX0-F1
#
_entry.id   AF-A0A665VLX0-F1
#
_cell.length_a   1.000
_cell.length_b   1.000
_cell.length_c   1.000
_cell.angle_alpha   90.00
_cell.angle_beta   90.00
_cell.angle_gamma   90.00
#
_symmetry.space_group_name_H-M   'P 1'
#
loop_
_entity.id
_entity.type
_entity.pdbx_description
1 polymer ?
#
loop_
_entity_poly.entity_id
_entity_poly.type
_entity_poly.pdbx_seq_one_letter_code
_entity_poly.pdbx_strand_id
1 'polypeptide(L)'
;LSYAFDLLLTHCCIWYHGSVSRQQAEAQLQRCREASFLVRDSESGTSKYSIALKTSQSCVHIIMAQTKSSKGLGYTLDQSSCVFTSIPELVHHYCTHRLPFTGAEHMTLQHPVPRPH
;
A
#
# COMPACT_ATOMS: atom_id res chain seq x y z
N LEU A 1 -3.59 18.34 11.03
CA LEU A 1 -3.53 18.09 9.56
C LEU A 1 -3.25 16.61 9.23
N SER A 2 -2.20 15.95 9.76
CA SER A 2 -1.97 14.50 9.52
C SER A 2 -3.15 13.61 9.91
N TYR A 3 -3.67 13.76 11.14
CA TYR A 3 -4.78 12.95 11.65
C TYR A 3 -6.06 13.02 10.80
N ALA A 4 -6.35 14.15 10.15
CA ALA A 4 -7.52 14.29 9.30
C ALA A 4 -7.37 13.49 8.00
N PHE A 5 -6.14 13.41 7.47
CA PHE A 5 -5.81 12.62 6.28
C PHE A 5 -5.83 11.11 6.58
N ASP A 6 -5.26 10.72 7.73
CA ASP A 6 -5.29 9.34 8.22
C ASP A 6 -6.73 8.86 8.50
N LEU A 7 -7.59 9.72 9.07
CA LEU A 7 -9.02 9.44 9.27
C LEU A 7 -9.78 9.31 7.95
N LEU A 8 -9.46 10.13 6.93
CA LEU A 8 -10.11 10.06 5.63
C LEU A 8 -9.76 8.76 4.88
N LEU A 9 -8.49 8.34 4.95
CA LEU A 9 -8.05 7.04 4.43
C LEU A 9 -8.77 5.90 5.14
N THR A 10 -8.84 5.95 6.48
CA THR A 10 -9.48 4.89 7.29
C THR A 10 -10.98 4.77 7.06
N HIS A 11 -11.68 5.88 6.76
CA HIS A 11 -13.13 5.86 6.54
C HIS A 11 -13.56 5.61 5.09
N CYS A 12 -12.74 5.96 4.09
CA CYS A 12 -13.13 5.81 2.67
C CYS A 12 -12.47 4.61 1.98
N CYS A 13 -11.34 4.12 2.47
CA CYS A 13 -10.56 3.11 1.79
C CYS A 13 -10.62 1.78 2.55
N ILE A 14 -11.43 0.84 2.07
CA ILE A 14 -11.58 -0.49 2.67
C ILE A 14 -10.24 -1.22 2.86
N TRP A 15 -9.25 -0.94 2.01
CA TRP A 15 -7.92 -1.55 2.02
C TRP A 15 -6.93 -0.93 3.01
N TYR A 16 -7.26 0.18 3.69
CA TYR A 16 -6.34 0.82 4.64
C TYR A 16 -6.58 0.33 6.07
N HIS A 17 -5.53 -0.20 6.69
CA HIS A 17 -5.61 -0.89 7.99
C HIS A 17 -4.99 -0.08 9.13
N GLY A 18 -4.36 1.07 8.84
CA GLY A 18 -3.64 1.87 9.82
C GLY A 18 -2.41 1.14 10.38
N SER A 19 -2.17 1.31 11.69
CA SER A 19 -1.02 0.76 12.39
C SER A 19 -1.16 -0.74 12.67
N VAL A 20 -1.11 -1.55 11.62
CA VAL A 20 -1.06 -3.02 11.66
C VAL A 20 0.38 -3.49 11.40
N SER A 21 0.85 -4.46 12.17
CA SER A 21 2.22 -4.97 12.03
C SER A 21 2.41 -5.78 10.75
N ARG A 22 3.67 -5.94 10.33
CA ARG A 22 4.03 -6.82 9.21
C ARG A 22 3.41 -8.22 9.33
N GLN A 23 3.55 -8.85 10.51
CA GLN A 23 3.04 -10.19 10.77
C GLN A 23 1.51 -10.26 10.72
N GLN A 24 0.82 -9.26 11.27
CA GLN A 24 -0.64 -9.23 11.23
C GLN A 24 -1.16 -9.10 9.79
N ALA A 25 -0.53 -8.27 8.97
CA ALA A 25 -0.85 -8.15 7.55
C ALA A 25 -0.63 -9.48 6.79
N GLU A 26 0.50 -10.15 7.05
CA GLU A 26 0.82 -11.46 6.47
C GLU A 26 -0.20 -12.53 6.86
N ALA A 27 -0.57 -12.60 8.14
CA ALA A 27 -1.55 -13.56 8.64
C ALA A 27 -2.94 -13.37 8.01
N GLN A 28 -3.36 -12.12 7.77
CA GLN A 28 -4.60 -11.83 7.06
C GLN A 28 -4.52 -12.27 5.59
N LEU A 29 -3.45 -11.89 4.90
CA LEU A 29 -3.25 -12.21 3.48
C LEU A 29 -3.00 -13.69 3.21
N GLN A 30 -2.52 -14.44 4.19
CA GLN A 30 -2.26 -15.88 4.06
C GLN A 30 -3.51 -16.68 3.66
N ARG A 31 -4.69 -16.25 4.11
CA ARG A 31 -5.97 -16.90 3.80
C ARG A 31 -6.68 -16.30 2.59
N CYS A 32 -6.11 -15.27 1.98
CA CYS A 32 -6.66 -14.59 0.81
C CYS A 32 -6.09 -15.18 -0.48
N ARG A 33 -6.77 -14.90 -1.59
CA ARG A 33 -6.32 -15.27 -2.94
C ARG A 33 -5.10 -14.44 -3.38
N GLU A 34 -4.39 -14.91 -4.40
CA GLU A 34 -3.34 -14.14 -5.05
C GLU A 34 -3.84 -12.76 -5.50
N ALA A 35 -2.95 -11.76 -5.51
CA ALA A 35 -3.24 -10.35 -5.81
C ALA A 35 -4.16 -9.66 -4.78
N SER A 36 -4.38 -10.29 -3.62
CA SER A 36 -5.00 -9.61 -2.47
C SER A 36 -4.01 -8.68 -1.80
N PHE A 37 -4.47 -7.50 -1.38
CA PHE A 37 -3.59 -6.48 -0.82
C PHE A 37 -4.27 -5.67 0.27
N LEU A 38 -3.44 -5.05 1.10
CA LEU A 38 -3.84 -4.03 2.07
C LEU A 38 -2.72 -3.00 2.23
N VAL A 39 -3.09 -1.81 2.68
CA VAL A 39 -2.15 -0.74 3.04
C VAL A 39 -2.11 -0.61 4.56
N ARG A 40 -0.90 -0.51 5.09
CA ARG A 40 -0.63 -0.33 6.52
C ARG A 40 0.36 0.80 6.73
N ASP A 41 0.44 1.28 7.96
CA ASP A 41 1.52 2.16 8.36
C ASP A 41 2.84 1.38 8.35
N SER A 42 3.91 2.04 7.93
CA SER A 42 5.23 1.43 8.01
C SER A 42 5.72 1.46 9.44
N GLU A 43 6.31 0.35 9.89
CA GLU A 43 7.00 0.25 11.18
C GLU A 43 8.36 0.97 11.15
N SER A 44 8.84 1.31 9.95
CA SER A 44 10.10 2.03 9.74
C SER A 44 9.86 3.53 9.74
N GLY A 45 10.50 4.28 10.64
CA GLY A 45 10.34 5.74 10.76
C GLY A 45 10.76 6.57 9.53
N THR A 46 11.33 5.95 8.51
CA THR A 46 11.75 6.57 7.24
C THR A 46 10.64 6.64 6.19
N SER A 47 9.55 5.91 6.37
CA SER A 47 8.40 5.91 5.45
C SER A 47 7.10 5.82 6.24
N LYS A 48 6.02 6.40 5.71
CA LYS A 48 4.75 6.47 6.43
C LYS A 48 3.88 5.23 6.20
N TYR A 49 3.91 4.68 4.98
CA TYR A 49 2.98 3.63 4.56
C TYR A 49 3.68 2.52 3.76
N SER A 50 3.09 1.34 3.78
CA SER A 50 3.52 0.17 3.03
C SER A 50 2.32 -0.61 2.49
N ILE A 51 2.46 -1.20 1.31
CA ILE A 51 1.48 -2.13 0.71
C ILE A 51 1.94 -3.55 1.04
N ALA A 52 1.09 -4.33 1.69
CA ALA A 52 1.27 -5.78 1.81
C ALA A 52 0.47 -6.45 0.69
N LEU A 53 1.11 -7.30 -0.10
CA LEU A 53 0.52 -7.97 -1.26
C LEU A 53 0.74 -9.48 -1.17
N LYS A 54 -0.34 -10.24 -1.35
CA LYS A 54 -0.33 -11.69 -1.48
C LYS A 54 0.09 -12.10 -2.88
N THR A 55 1.23 -12.77 -3.00
CA THR A 55 1.67 -13.48 -4.21
C THR A 55 1.37 -14.98 -4.08
N SER A 56 1.52 -15.73 -5.16
CA SER A 56 1.41 -17.20 -5.16
C SER A 56 2.36 -17.86 -4.17
N GLN A 57 3.55 -17.30 -3.99
CA GLN A 57 4.60 -17.91 -3.17
C GLN A 57 4.68 -17.34 -1.76
N SER A 58 4.42 -16.03 -1.59
CA SER A 58 4.69 -15.33 -0.33
C SER A 58 3.85 -14.06 -0.17
N CYS A 59 4.15 -13.28 0.87
CA CYS A 59 3.65 -11.92 1.01
C CYS A 59 4.82 -10.96 0.77
N VAL A 60 4.63 -10.01 -0.14
CA VAL A 60 5.61 -8.95 -0.39
C VAL A 60 5.16 -7.66 0.29
N HIS A 61 6.13 -6.90 0.80
CA HIS A 61 5.88 -5.61 1.44
C HIS A 61 6.58 -4.53 0.63
N ILE A 62 5.78 -3.65 0.05
CA ILE A 62 6.24 -2.57 -0.81
C ILE A 62 6.18 -1.27 -0.02
N ILE A 63 7.32 -0.59 0.09
CA ILE A 63 7.42 0.68 0.82
C ILE A 63 6.92 1.82 -0.08
N MET A 64 6.07 2.68 0.47
CA MET A 64 5.69 3.94 -0.17
C MET A 64 6.59 5.06 0.34
N ALA A 65 7.46 5.54 -0.54
CA ALA A 65 8.32 6.67 -0.24
C ALA A 65 7.51 7.98 -0.33
N GLN A 66 7.70 8.84 0.67
CA GLN A 66 7.10 10.17 0.68
C GLN A 66 8.13 11.18 0.20
N THR A 67 7.83 11.88 -0.88
CA THR A 67 8.67 12.92 -1.45
C THR A 67 8.09 14.30 -1.12
N LYS A 68 8.96 15.29 -0.88
CA LYS A 68 8.56 16.69 -0.70
C LYS A 68 9.06 17.49 -1.89
N SER A 69 8.15 18.18 -2.56
CA SER A 69 8.45 19.07 -3.68
C SER A 69 7.87 20.46 -3.42
N SER A 70 8.24 21.45 -4.24
CA SER A 70 7.66 22.79 -4.21
C SER A 70 6.14 22.79 -4.44
N LYS A 71 5.61 21.74 -5.09
CA LYS A 71 4.17 21.53 -5.33
C LYS A 71 3.43 20.82 -4.18
N GLY A 72 4.12 20.42 -3.11
CA GLY A 72 3.54 19.73 -1.97
C GLY A 72 4.13 18.34 -1.72
N LEU A 73 3.37 17.52 -1.00
CA LEU A 73 3.71 16.12 -0.67
C LEU A 73 3.35 15.21 -1.84
N GLY A 74 4.28 14.31 -2.19
CA GLY A 74 4.10 13.26 -3.19
C GLY A 74 4.39 11.88 -2.62
N TYR A 75 3.87 10.86 -3.29
CA TYR A 75 4.03 9.45 -2.93
C TYR A 75 4.54 8.66 -4.13
N THR A 76 5.52 7.80 -3.91
CA THR A 76 6.10 6.94 -4.96
C THR A 76 6.27 5.53 -4.44
N LEU A 77 6.24 4.56 -5.34
CA LEU A 77 6.73 3.21 -5.05
C LEU A 77 8.24 3.20 -5.27
N ASP A 78 8.98 2.54 -4.36
CA ASP A 78 10.41 2.27 -4.58
C ASP A 78 10.58 1.60 -5.96
N GLN A 79 11.55 2.06 -6.76
CA GLN A 79 11.77 1.64 -8.17
C GLN A 79 10.78 2.19 -9.21
N SER A 80 9.80 3.03 -8.84
CA SER A 80 8.98 3.77 -9.81
C SER A 80 9.41 5.23 -9.99
N SER A 81 9.34 5.73 -11.23
CA SER A 81 9.44 7.16 -11.53
C SER A 81 8.11 7.91 -11.38
N CYS A 82 7.00 7.21 -11.12
CA CYS A 82 5.68 7.80 -10.98
C CYS A 82 5.51 8.43 -9.59
N VAL A 83 5.13 9.71 -9.58
CA VAL A 83 4.81 10.47 -8.36
C VAL A 83 3.33 10.78 -8.32
N PHE A 84 2.68 10.38 -7.24
CA PHE A 84 1.25 10.56 -7.01
C PHE A 84 1.01 11.60 -5.92
N THR A 85 -0.12 12.30 -6.00
CA THR A 85 -0.47 13.35 -5.02
C THR A 85 -1.12 12.78 -3.76
N SER A 86 -1.63 11.54 -3.83
CA SER A 86 -2.27 10.86 -2.71
C SER A 86 -2.09 9.33 -2.76
N ILE A 87 -2.22 8.67 -1.61
CA ILE A 87 -2.17 7.20 -1.52
C ILE A 87 -3.29 6.51 -2.33
N PRO A 88 -4.55 6.98 -2.30
CA PRO A 88 -5.61 6.35 -3.09
C PRO A 88 -5.36 6.42 -4.60
N GLU A 89 -4.80 7.53 -5.08
CA GLU A 89 -4.41 7.69 -6.48
C GLU A 89 -3.32 6.70 -6.89
N LEU A 90 -2.29 6.54 -6.04
CA LEU A 90 -1.23 5.55 -6.22
C LEU A 90 -1.80 4.13 -6.29
N VAL A 91 -2.62 3.74 -5.31
CA VAL A 91 -3.24 2.41 -5.25
C VAL A 91 -4.09 2.17 -6.50
N HIS A 92 -4.93 3.14 -6.87
CA HIS A 92 -5.79 3.04 -8.05
C HIS A 92 -4.99 2.84 -9.35
N HIS A 93 -3.86 3.55 -9.50
CA HIS A 93 -2.98 3.38 -10.65
C HIS A 93 -2.47 1.93 -10.76
N TYR A 94 -1.99 1.35 -9.66
CA TYR A 94 -1.47 -0.02 -9.65
C TYR A 94 -2.54 -1.12 -9.58
N CYS A 95 -3.83 -0.76 -9.52
CA CYS A 95 -4.91 -1.71 -9.81
C CYS A 95 -4.96 -2.08 -11.30
N THR A 96 -4.50 -1.20 -12.18
CA THR A 96 -4.52 -1.41 -13.64
C THR A 96 -3.11 -1.49 -14.25
N HIS A 97 -2.09 -1.02 -13.53
CA HIS A 97 -0.70 -1.04 -13.98
C HIS A 97 0.13 -2.04 -13.18
N ARG A 98 1.05 -2.70 -13.89
CA ARG A 98 1.98 -3.67 -13.30
C ARG A 98 2.85 -3.03 -12.23
N LEU A 99 3.09 -3.77 -11.17
CA LEU A 99 3.92 -3.33 -10.06
C LEU A 99 5.41 -3.30 -10.46
N PRO A 100 6.17 -2.26 -10.13
CA PRO A 100 7.57 -2.12 -10.50
C PRO A 100 8.50 -2.85 -9.51
N PHE A 101 8.23 -4.13 -9.21
CA PHE A 101 8.99 -4.91 -8.23
C PHE A 101 9.32 -6.31 -8.71
N THR A 102 10.56 -6.73 -8.49
CA THR A 102 11.01 -8.10 -8.72
C THR A 102 10.19 -9.09 -7.89
N GLY A 103 9.57 -10.07 -8.55
CA GLY A 103 8.68 -11.05 -7.93
C GLY A 103 7.20 -10.65 -7.85
N ALA A 104 6.85 -9.41 -8.22
CA ALA A 104 5.47 -8.96 -8.41
C ALA A 104 5.26 -8.20 -9.73
N GLU A 105 6.24 -8.23 -10.64
CA GLU A 105 6.26 -7.47 -11.91
C GLU A 105 5.13 -7.81 -12.89
N HIS A 106 4.56 -9.00 -12.75
CA HIS A 106 3.40 -9.42 -13.53
C HIS A 106 2.06 -9.14 -12.83
N MET A 107 2.11 -8.68 -11.59
CA MET A 107 0.95 -8.51 -10.72
C MET A 107 0.42 -7.07 -10.71
N THR A 108 -0.83 -6.96 -10.31
CA THR A 108 -1.57 -5.71 -10.06
C THR A 108 -2.28 -5.82 -8.72
N LEU A 109 -2.73 -4.70 -8.16
CA LEU A 109 -3.51 -4.66 -6.92
C LEU A 109 -4.99 -4.97 -7.22
N GLN A 110 -5.41 -6.22 -7.04
CA GLN A 110 -6.74 -6.65 -7.53
C GLN A 110 -7.80 -6.79 -6.44
N HIS A 111 -7.42 -7.32 -5.28
CA HIS A 111 -8.38 -7.70 -4.26
C HIS A 111 -8.11 -6.96 -2.95
N PRO A 112 -8.72 -5.78 -2.76
CA PRO A 112 -8.57 -5.03 -1.51
C PRO A 112 -9.13 -5.85 -0.34
N VAL A 113 -8.31 -6.06 0.70
CA VAL A 113 -8.73 -6.77 1.91
C VAL A 113 -9.29 -5.76 2.91
N PRO A 114 -10.54 -5.91 3.36
CA PRO A 114 -11.12 -5.03 4.36
C PRO A 114 -10.45 -5.23 5.72
N ARG A 115 -10.34 -4.15 6.50
CA ARG A 115 -9.93 -4.25 7.90
C ARG A 115 -10.98 -5.05 8.69
N PRO A 116 -10.61 -6.13 9.40
CA PRO A 116 -11.56 -6.81 10.30
C PRO A 116 -11.98 -5.84 11.41
N HIS A 117 -13.29 -5.79 11.68
CA HIS A 117 -13.89 -4.99 12.75
C HIS A 117 -13.48 -5.49 14.13
#